data_AF-A0A7V7CVI9-F1
#
_entry.id   AF-A0A7V7CVI9-F1
#
_cell.length_a   1.000
_cell.length_b   1.000
_cell.length_c   1.000
_cell.angle_alpha   90.00
_cell.angle_beta   90.00
_cell.angle_gamma   90.00
#
_symmetry.space_group_name_H-M   'P 1'
#
loop_
_entity.id
_entity.type
_entity.pdbx_description
1 polymer ?
#
loop_
_entity_poly.entity_id
_entity_poly.type
_entity_poly.pdbx_seq_one_letter_code
_entity_poly.pdbx_strand_id
1 'polypeptide(L)'
;MTLAPVLHLQEHLVDGETRWTGRAVLEGRIWRDLLVLEVAGQLIGVRNRCPHRDMSLLMGRLDSVEGTLECPSHGWVLPLLGSELKGLPVKAINGDFFLVLDEN
;
A
#
# COMPACT_ATOMS: atom_id res chain seq x y z
N MET A 1 16.59 -1.45 -11.60
CA MET A 1 15.45 -1.68 -10.69
C MET A 1 15.93 -1.39 -9.28
N THR A 2 15.48 -0.28 -8.72
CA THR A 2 15.80 0.12 -7.34
C THR A 2 14.75 -0.46 -6.40
N LEU A 3 15.20 -1.10 -5.31
CA LEU A 3 14.34 -1.67 -4.28
C LEU A 3 14.52 -0.89 -2.98
N ALA A 4 13.41 -0.43 -2.39
CA ALA A 4 13.40 0.16 -1.07
C ALA A 4 12.78 -0.82 -0.06
N PRO A 5 13.49 -1.18 1.03
CA PRO A 5 12.95 -2.11 2.02
C PRO A 5 11.74 -1.52 2.73
N VAL A 6 10.73 -2.36 2.97
CA VAL A 6 9.60 -2.07 3.85
C VAL A 6 9.95 -2.58 5.25
N LEU A 7 10.17 -1.65 6.16
CA LEU A 7 10.51 -1.89 7.55
C LEU A 7 9.26 -1.99 8.42
N HIS A 8 9.39 -2.64 9.58
CA HIS A 8 8.29 -2.82 10.54
C HIS A 8 7.04 -3.46 9.90
N LEU A 9 7.26 -4.43 9.02
CA LEU A 9 6.19 -5.15 8.36
C LEU A 9 5.32 -5.85 9.41
N GLN A 10 4.02 -5.63 9.32
CA GLN A 10 3.01 -6.27 10.15
C GLN A 10 1.89 -6.77 9.25
N GLU A 11 1.54 -8.04 9.42
CA GLU A 11 0.43 -8.68 8.74
C GLU A 11 -0.89 -8.46 9.49
N HIS A 12 -1.98 -8.32 8.75
CA HIS A 12 -3.33 -8.12 9.24
C HIS A 12 -4.30 -8.95 8.40
N LEU A 13 -5.30 -9.54 9.05
CA LEU A 13 -6.45 -10.14 8.38
C LEU A 13 -7.64 -9.19 8.48
N VAL A 14 -8.12 -8.67 7.35
CA VAL A 14 -9.22 -7.71 7.25
C VAL A 14 -10.26 -8.25 6.30
N ASP A 15 -11.46 -8.56 6.79
CA ASP A 15 -12.58 -9.08 5.98
C ASP A 15 -12.22 -10.30 5.10
N GLY A 16 -11.30 -11.15 5.58
CA GLY A 16 -10.82 -12.33 4.86
C GLY A 16 -9.67 -12.07 3.89
N GLU A 17 -9.21 -10.83 3.77
CA GLU A 17 -8.05 -10.43 2.99
C GLU A 17 -6.81 -10.28 3.88
N THR A 18 -5.69 -10.86 3.46
CA THR A 18 -4.41 -10.57 4.08
C THR A 18 -3.88 -9.23 3.57
N ARG A 19 -3.50 -8.36 4.50
CA ARG A 19 -2.95 -7.03 4.22
C ARG A 19 -1.71 -6.81 5.07
N TRP A 20 -0.81 -5.94 4.65
CA TRP A 20 0.36 -5.61 5.46
C TRP A 20 0.49 -4.11 5.65
N THR A 21 0.98 -3.71 6.81
CA THR A 21 1.44 -2.33 7.04
C THR A 21 2.94 -2.33 7.26
N GLY A 22 3.59 -1.23 6.92
CA GLY A 22 5.00 -1.05 7.21
C GLY A 22 5.42 0.37 6.91
N ARG A 23 6.73 0.60 6.84
CA ARG A 23 7.30 1.89 6.47
C ARG A 23 8.42 1.72 5.46
N ALA A 24 8.41 2.48 4.38
CA ALA A 24 9.55 2.56 3.48
C ALA A 24 10.18 3.95 3.51
N VAL A 25 11.49 3.98 3.28
CA VAL A 25 12.25 5.20 3.05
C VAL A 25 12.38 5.39 1.54
N LEU A 26 11.72 6.42 1.02
CA LEU A 26 11.85 6.84 -0.37
C LEU A 26 12.94 7.92 -0.45
N GLU A 27 13.88 7.73 -1.38
CA GLU A 27 14.93 8.70 -1.72
C GLU A 27 15.73 9.22 -0.49
N GLY A 28 15.92 8.38 0.52
CA GLY A 28 16.72 8.67 1.71
C GLY A 28 16.15 9.73 2.66
N ARG A 29 14.91 10.24 2.45
CA ARG A 29 14.40 11.40 3.21
C ARG A 29 12.95 11.31 3.66
N ILE A 30 12.10 10.49 3.03
CA ILE A 30 10.67 10.45 3.36
C ILE A 30 10.27 9.06 3.82
N TRP A 31 9.86 8.98 5.09
CA TRP A 31 9.13 7.83 5.62
C TRP A 31 7.68 7.91 5.15
N ARG A 32 7.19 6.85 4.50
CA ARG A 32 5.76 6.69 4.24
C ARG A 32 5.23 5.52 5.06
N ASP A 33 4.18 5.76 5.84
CA ASP A 33 3.35 4.69 6.37
C ASP A 33 2.66 4.02 5.18
N LEU A 34 2.94 2.75 4.99
CA LEU A 34 2.48 1.95 3.87
C LEU A 34 1.38 1.00 4.29
N LEU A 35 0.45 0.80 3.35
CA LEU A 35 -0.48 -0.31 3.31
C LEU A 35 -0.16 -1.10 2.04
N VAL A 36 0.14 -2.38 2.20
CA VAL A 36 0.38 -3.31 1.11
C VAL A 36 -0.85 -4.19 0.94
N LEU A 37 -1.34 -4.26 -0.29
CA LEU A 37 -2.55 -4.95 -0.69
C LEU A 37 -2.21 -5.95 -1.78
N GLU A 38 -2.90 -7.09 -1.80
CA GLU A 38 -2.83 -8.02 -2.92
C GLU A 38 -3.94 -7.70 -3.93
N VAL A 39 -3.57 -7.48 -5.18
CA VAL A 39 -4.47 -7.14 -6.30
C VAL A 39 -4.10 -8.03 -7.47
N ALA A 40 -5.02 -8.91 -7.88
CA ALA A 40 -4.81 -9.87 -8.97
C ALA A 40 -3.50 -10.69 -8.86
N GLY A 41 -3.14 -11.11 -7.64
CA GLY A 41 -1.90 -11.86 -7.36
C GLY A 41 -0.62 -11.03 -7.36
N GLN A 42 -0.71 -9.70 -7.43
CA GLN A 42 0.40 -8.77 -7.31
C GLN A 42 0.29 -7.97 -6.02
N LEU A 43 1.42 -7.69 -5.37
CA LEU A 43 1.44 -6.83 -4.18
C LEU A 43 1.63 -5.37 -4.61
N ILE A 44 0.77 -4.49 -4.12
CA ILE A 44 0.82 -3.05 -4.34
C ILE A 44 0.91 -2.34 -2.99
N GLY A 45 1.95 -1.52 -2.83
CA GLY A 45 2.13 -0.66 -1.66
C GLY A 45 1.59 0.74 -1.94
N VAL A 46 0.62 1.19 -1.14
CA VAL A 46 0.05 2.54 -1.15
C VAL A 46 0.32 3.24 0.18
N ARG A 47 0.14 4.57 0.25
CA ARG A 47 0.09 5.25 1.55
C ARG A 47 -1.06 4.70 2.41
N ASN A 48 -0.83 4.50 3.71
CA ASN A 48 -1.86 4.03 4.66
C ASN A 48 -2.70 5.17 5.26
N ARG A 49 -2.68 6.37 4.68
CA ARG A 49 -3.37 7.54 5.22
C ARG A 49 -4.23 8.20 4.16
N CYS A 50 -5.52 8.33 4.41
CA CYS A 50 -6.45 9.01 3.50
C CYS A 50 -6.02 10.46 3.27
N PRO A 51 -5.91 10.93 2.03
CA PRO A 51 -5.51 12.32 1.73
C PRO A 51 -6.50 13.37 2.26
N HIS A 52 -7.77 13.02 2.51
CA HIS A 52 -8.79 13.96 2.97
C HIS A 52 -8.72 14.25 4.47
N ARG A 53 -8.71 13.19 5.28
CA ARG A 53 -8.89 13.28 6.74
C ARG A 53 -7.75 12.65 7.53
N ASP A 54 -6.69 12.24 6.84
CA ASP A 54 -5.56 11.54 7.45
C ASP A 54 -6.03 10.35 8.30
N MET A 55 -7.00 9.56 7.82
CA MET A 55 -7.45 8.36 8.50
C MET A 55 -6.70 7.14 7.99
N SER A 56 -6.49 6.14 8.85
CA SER A 56 -5.93 4.86 8.42
C SER A 56 -6.77 4.23 7.32
N LEU A 57 -6.12 3.76 6.25
CA LEU A 57 -6.77 3.07 5.14
C LEU A 57 -6.77 1.55 5.30
N LEU A 58 -6.14 1.02 6.35
CA LEU A 58 -6.06 -0.42 6.63
C LEU A 58 -7.42 -1.12 6.60
N MET A 59 -8.46 -0.48 7.13
CA MET A 59 -9.83 -1.02 7.18
C MET A 59 -10.68 -0.62 5.96
N GLY A 60 -10.07 -0.03 4.93
CA GLY A 60 -10.78 0.39 3.71
C GLY A 60 -11.29 -0.79 2.89
N ARG A 61 -12.34 -0.58 2.09
CA ARG A 61 -12.85 -1.61 1.19
C ARG A 61 -12.04 -1.62 -0.10
N LEU A 62 -11.40 -2.75 -0.40
CA LEU A 62 -10.63 -2.94 -1.62
C LEU A 62 -11.56 -3.45 -2.72
N ASP A 63 -11.53 -2.80 -3.88
CA ASP A 63 -12.00 -3.38 -5.13
C ASP A 63 -10.76 -3.80 -5.94
N SER A 64 -10.42 -5.08 -5.88
CA SER A 64 -9.24 -5.63 -6.55
C SER A 64 -9.42 -5.79 -8.06
N VAL A 65 -10.65 -5.71 -8.57
CA VAL A 65 -10.94 -5.75 -10.01
C VAL A 65 -10.72 -4.36 -10.61
N GLU A 66 -11.28 -3.33 -9.97
CA GLU A 66 -11.15 -1.94 -10.43
C GLU A 66 -9.84 -1.27 -9.96
N GLY A 67 -9.10 -1.90 -9.04
CA GLY A 67 -7.86 -1.36 -8.49
C GLY A 67 -8.10 -0.09 -7.68
N THR A 68 -9.16 -0.08 -6.87
CA THR A 68 -9.52 1.07 -6.03
C THR A 68 -9.64 0.69 -4.55
N LEU A 69 -9.40 1.68 -3.69
CA LEU A 69 -9.55 1.54 -2.24
C LEU A 69 -10.49 2.63 -1.71
N GLU A 70 -11.52 2.21 -1.00
CA GLU A 70 -12.46 3.11 -0.35
C GLU A 70 -12.04 3.43 1.08
N CYS A 71 -11.99 4.72 1.41
CA CYS A 71 -11.70 5.18 2.76
C CYS A 71 -12.81 4.74 3.74
N PRO A 72 -12.47 4.04 4.84
CA PRO A 72 -13.46 3.50 5.76
C PRO A 72 -14.21 4.59 6.56
N SER A 73 -13.66 5.81 6.63
CA SER A 73 -14.27 6.89 7.43
C SER A 73 -15.40 7.63 6.72
N HIS A 74 -15.40 7.72 5.39
CA HIS A 74 -16.32 8.58 4.65
C HIS A 74 -16.56 8.16 3.19
N GLY A 75 -16.17 6.93 2.82
CA GLY A 75 -16.54 6.31 1.55
C GLY A 75 -15.87 6.88 0.30
N TRP A 76 -14.83 7.71 0.43
CA TRP A 76 -14.12 8.21 -0.75
C TRP A 76 -13.29 7.08 -1.38
N VAL A 77 -13.66 6.70 -2.61
CA VAL A 77 -12.96 5.74 -3.45
C VAL A 77 -11.77 6.39 -4.16
N LEU A 78 -10.60 5.78 -4.03
CA LEU A 78 -9.34 6.28 -4.57
C LEU A 78 -8.68 5.20 -5.45
N PRO A 79 -8.23 5.52 -6.68
CA PRO A 79 -7.43 4.61 -7.47
C PRO A 79 -6.08 4.31 -6.80
N LEU A 80 -5.69 3.04 -6.72
CA LEU A 80 -4.44 2.63 -6.06
C LEU A 80 -3.21 3.26 -6.71
N LEU A 81 -3.16 3.26 -8.05
CA LEU A 81 -2.07 3.83 -8.84
C LEU A 81 -2.26 5.34 -9.15
N GLY A 82 -3.31 5.95 -8.58
CA GLY A 82 -3.63 7.36 -8.80
C GLY A 82 -2.66 8.31 -8.08
N SER A 83 -2.78 9.61 -8.38
CA SER A 83 -1.93 10.67 -7.82
C SER A 83 -2.04 10.81 -6.29
N GLU A 84 -3.16 10.38 -5.71
CA GLU A 84 -3.43 10.48 -4.29
C GLU A 84 -2.74 9.38 -3.47
N LEU A 85 -2.91 8.11 -3.90
CA LEU A 85 -2.37 6.96 -3.20
C LEU A 85 -0.94 6.60 -3.63
N LYS A 86 -0.58 6.95 -4.86
CA LYS A 86 0.76 6.76 -5.45
C LYS A 86 1.27 5.33 -5.26
N GLY A 87 0.43 4.36 -5.59
CA GLY A 87 0.73 2.94 -5.47
C GLY A 87 1.96 2.55 -6.28
N LEU A 88 2.78 1.70 -5.69
CA LEU A 88 3.99 1.15 -6.31
C LEU A 88 4.00 -0.38 -6.15
N PRO A 89 4.58 -1.13 -7.10
CA PRO A 89 4.73 -2.57 -6.94
C PRO A 89 5.56 -2.93 -5.71
N VAL A 90 5.20 -4.03 -5.06
CA VAL A 90 5.94 -4.63 -3.95
C VAL A 90 6.41 -6.02 -4.35
N LYS A 91 7.68 -6.32 -4.06
CA LYS A 91 8.23 -7.68 -4.16
C LYS A 91 8.41 -8.27 -2.77
N ALA A 92 7.96 -9.52 -2.60
CA ALA A 92 8.27 -10.35 -1.44
C ALA A 92 9.49 -11.23 -1.76
N ILE A 93 10.56 -11.12 -0.98
CA ILE A 93 11.80 -11.88 -1.13
C ILE A 93 12.17 -12.44 0.23
N ASN A 94 12.15 -13.78 0.38
CA ASN A 94 12.46 -14.46 1.64
C ASN A 94 11.65 -13.98 2.87
N GLY A 95 10.42 -13.51 2.66
CA GLY A 95 9.54 -12.99 3.72
C GLY A 95 9.68 -11.47 3.96
N ASP A 96 10.68 -10.82 3.38
CA ASP A 96 10.85 -9.37 3.43
C ASP A 96 10.19 -8.69 2.22
N PHE A 97 9.65 -7.49 2.45
CA PHE A 97 8.92 -6.73 1.43
C PHE A 97 9.76 -5.55 0.93
N PHE A 98 9.71 -5.30 -0.38
CA PHE A 98 10.46 -4.22 -1.04
C PHE A 98 9.57 -3.46 -2.01
N LEU A 99 9.50 -2.13 -1.91
CA LEU A 99 8.93 -1.29 -2.95
C LEU A 99 9.85 -1.25 -4.17
N VAL A 100 9.27 -1.37 -5.36
CA VAL A 100 9.96 -1.18 -6.64
C VAL A 100 9.84 0.30 -7.03
N LEU A 101 10.96 1.02 -7.04
CA LEU A 101 10.97 2.47 -7.29
C LEU A 101 11.21 2.85 -8.74
N ASP A 102 11.86 1.98 -9.51
CA ASP A 102 12.14 2.19 -10.92
C ASP A 102 11.73 0.95 -11.71
N GLU A 103 10.71 1.10 -12.55
CA GLU A 103 10.49 0.27 -13.72
C GLU A 103 11.08 1.03 -14.91
N ASN A 104 12.12 0.45 -15.50
CA ASN A 104 12.65 0.93 -16.78
C ASN A 104 11.79 0.36 -17.89
#